data_AF-A0A1V1X547-F1
#
_entry.id   AF-A0A1V1X547-F1
#
_cell.length_a   1.000
_cell.length_b   1.000
_cell.length_c   1.000
_cell.angle_alpha   90.00
_cell.angle_beta   90.00
_cell.angle_gamma   90.00
#
_symmetry.space_group_name_H-M   'P 1'
#
loop_
_entity.id
_entity.type
_entity.pdbx_description
1 polymer ?
#
loop_
_entity_poly.entity_id
_entity_poly.type
_entity_poly.pdbx_seq_one_letter_code
_entity_poly.pdbx_strand_id
1 'polypeptide(L)'
;MKKLKAQLSTLAKSLATLSKKVETITKQIDKLQPPKAAPAKKKKALVKKAPVKKAAPVKKAPVKKAAPVKKAAPVKKAAPVKKAAPAKQVTVLDTVFNAIKRTKKGVTVARLKEKTDLNAKQLSNALYKLSNKGKIVAKSRGLYVKK
;
A
#
# COMPACT_ATOMS: atom_id res chain seq x y z
N MET A 1 19.08 9.01 40.11
CA MET A 1 18.58 7.60 40.09
C MET A 1 17.06 7.44 39.98
N LYS A 2 16.23 8.27 40.62
CA LYS A 2 14.74 8.13 40.58
C LYS A 2 14.14 8.12 39.16
N LYS A 3 14.67 8.95 38.25
CA LYS A 3 14.22 9.01 36.84
C LYS A 3 14.44 7.71 36.07
N LEU A 4 15.59 7.06 36.26
CA LEU A 4 15.90 5.77 35.60
C LEU A 4 14.99 4.65 36.13
N LYS A 5 14.71 4.62 37.44
CA LYS A 5 13.76 3.67 38.03
C LYS A 5 12.34 3.86 37.48
N ALA A 6 11.91 5.11 37.30
CA ALA A 6 10.62 5.41 36.68
C ALA A 6 10.58 4.90 35.23
N GLN A 7 11.61 5.19 34.42
CA GLN A 7 11.68 4.72 33.03
C GLN A 7 11.68 3.19 32.91
N LEU A 8 12.39 2.49 33.78
CA LEU A 8 12.37 1.02 33.85
C LEU A 8 10.97 0.48 34.18
N SER A 9 10.28 1.10 35.14
CA SER A 9 8.91 0.71 35.50
C SER A 9 7.94 0.91 34.32
N THR A 10 8.07 2.00 33.56
CA THR A 10 7.23 2.24 32.38
C THR A 10 7.51 1.24 31.25
N LEU A 11 8.78 0.89 31.05
CA LEU A 11 9.18 -0.13 30.08
C LEU A 11 8.62 -1.51 30.45
N ALA A 12 8.72 -1.91 31.72
CA ALA A 12 8.16 -3.18 32.20
C ALA A 12 6.65 -3.28 31.98
N LYS A 13 5.90 -2.22 32.29
CA LYS A 13 4.44 -2.15 32.06
C LYS A 13 4.10 -2.22 30.56
N SER A 14 4.88 -1.54 29.72
CA SER A 14 4.69 -1.58 28.26
C SER A 14 4.96 -2.98 27.70
N LEU A 15 5.97 -3.68 28.21
CA LEU A 15 6.32 -5.03 27.77
C LEU A 15 5.24 -6.05 28.19
N ALA A 16 4.72 -5.93 29.42
CA ALA A 16 3.62 -6.76 29.89
C ALA A 16 2.32 -6.57 29.08
N THR A 17 2.01 -5.33 28.68
CA THR A 17 0.82 -5.06 27.84
C THR A 17 1.00 -5.60 26.42
N LEU A 18 2.22 -5.52 25.85
CA LEU A 18 2.54 -6.12 24.56
C LEU A 18 2.42 -7.66 24.61
N SER A 19 2.95 -8.30 25.64
CA SER A 19 2.84 -9.76 25.84
C SER A 19 1.38 -10.22 25.85
N LYS A 20 0.50 -9.55 26.60
CA LYS A 20 -0.95 -9.88 26.63
C LYS A 20 -1.61 -9.72 25.27
N LYS A 21 -1.24 -8.70 24.49
CA LYS A 21 -1.75 -8.51 23.14
C LYS A 21 -1.29 -9.62 22.20
N VAL A 22 -0.02 -10.02 22.29
CA VAL A 22 0.51 -11.15 21.51
C VAL A 22 -0.28 -12.41 21.83
N GLU A 23 -0.43 -12.78 23.10
CA GLU A 23 -1.21 -13.96 23.51
C GLU A 23 -2.66 -13.94 23.01
N THR A 24 -3.29 -12.75 23.01
CA THR A 24 -4.66 -12.59 22.50
C THR A 24 -4.72 -12.83 21.00
N ILE A 25 -3.74 -12.30 20.26
CA ILE A 25 -3.63 -12.51 18.82
C ILE A 25 -3.35 -13.98 18.51
N THR A 26 -2.46 -14.65 19.25
CA THR A 26 -2.20 -16.09 19.07
C THR A 26 -3.47 -16.91 19.28
N LYS A 27 -4.22 -16.64 20.35
CA LYS A 27 -5.51 -17.31 20.62
C LYS A 27 -6.57 -17.04 19.54
N GLN A 28 -6.56 -15.86 18.91
CA GLN A 28 -7.44 -15.56 17.79
C GLN A 28 -7.02 -16.31 16.51
N ILE A 29 -5.71 -16.44 16.27
CA ILE A 29 -5.16 -17.19 15.14
C ILE A 29 -5.50 -18.67 15.25
N ASP A 30 -5.32 -19.29 16.43
CA ASP A 30 -5.69 -20.69 16.67
C ASP A 30 -7.19 -20.94 16.49
N LYS A 31 -8.04 -19.94 16.79
CA LYS A 31 -9.50 -20.01 16.63
C LYS A 31 -9.95 -19.85 15.17
N LEU A 32 -9.09 -19.28 14.31
CA LEU A 32 -9.34 -19.04 12.89
C LEU A 32 -8.63 -20.06 11.99
N GLN A 33 -7.80 -20.94 12.55
CA GLN A 33 -7.16 -22.01 11.82
C GLN A 33 -8.13 -23.20 11.72
N PRO A 34 -8.50 -23.67 10.51
CA PRO A 34 -9.26 -24.91 10.38
C PRO A 34 -8.41 -26.06 10.93
N PRO A 35 -9.03 -27.12 11.52
CA PRO A 35 -8.29 -28.24 12.08
C PRO A 35 -7.36 -28.79 11.00
N LYS A 36 -6.06 -28.70 11.25
CA LYS A 36 -5.03 -29.23 10.36
C LYS A 36 -5.27 -30.73 10.27
N ALA A 37 -5.77 -31.17 9.13
CA ALA A 37 -6.02 -32.57 8.85
C ALA A 37 -4.76 -33.39 9.12
N ALA A 38 -4.88 -34.37 10.01
CA ALA A 38 -3.93 -35.45 10.19
C ALA A 38 -3.71 -36.19 8.85
N PRO A 39 -2.52 -36.78 8.60
CA PRO A 39 -2.22 -37.40 7.32
C PRO A 39 -2.93 -38.75 7.23
N ALA A 40 -4.09 -38.80 6.56
CA ALA A 40 -4.82 -40.03 6.30
C ALA A 40 -4.74 -40.43 4.81
N LYS A 41 -3.83 -41.38 4.55
CA LYS A 41 -4.02 -42.59 3.73
C LYS A 41 -4.53 -42.44 2.27
N LYS A 42 -3.62 -42.79 1.36
CA LYS A 42 -3.77 -43.36 0.01
C LYS A 42 -5.12 -44.04 -0.30
N LYS A 43 -5.67 -43.79 -1.50
CA LYS A 43 -6.25 -44.77 -2.46
C LYS A 43 -6.57 -44.05 -3.80
N LYS A 44 -5.82 -44.38 -4.88
CA LYS A 44 -6.26 -45.12 -6.10
C LYS A 44 -7.19 -44.28 -7.01
N ALA A 45 -6.69 -43.59 -8.04
CA ALA A 45 -6.35 -44.06 -9.40
C ALA A 45 -7.53 -44.54 -10.26
N LEU A 46 -7.53 -44.10 -11.54
CA LEU A 46 -8.43 -44.39 -12.69
C LEU A 46 -9.71 -43.52 -12.76
N VAL A 47 -10.15 -42.92 -13.89
CA VAL A 47 -10.06 -43.31 -15.31
C VAL A 47 -10.00 -42.09 -16.25
N LYS A 48 -9.25 -42.30 -17.35
CA LYS A 48 -9.09 -41.57 -18.62
C LYS A 48 -10.37 -41.01 -19.29
N LYS A 49 -10.25 -39.86 -19.96
CA LYS A 49 -10.52 -39.73 -21.42
C LYS A 49 -9.87 -38.45 -21.97
N ALA A 50 -9.30 -38.58 -23.16
CA ALA A 50 -8.30 -37.70 -23.76
C ALA A 50 -8.93 -36.71 -24.78
N PRO A 51 -8.15 -36.03 -25.65
CA PRO A 51 -8.13 -34.57 -25.81
C PRO A 51 -8.89 -34.09 -27.06
N VAL A 52 -9.47 -32.89 -27.04
CA VAL A 52 -10.07 -32.31 -28.26
C VAL A 52 -9.47 -30.94 -28.57
N LYS A 53 -8.58 -30.99 -29.56
CA LYS A 53 -8.29 -30.00 -30.61
C LYS A 53 -7.54 -28.71 -30.23
N LYS A 54 -6.23 -28.79 -30.46
CA LYS A 54 -5.41 -27.71 -31.05
C LYS A 54 -6.04 -27.21 -32.35
N ALA A 55 -6.21 -25.90 -32.48
CA ALA A 55 -6.02 -25.20 -33.74
C ALA A 55 -5.02 -24.07 -33.46
N ALA A 56 -3.88 -24.11 -34.14
CA ALA A 56 -2.75 -23.21 -33.99
C ALA A 56 -2.91 -21.96 -34.90
N PRO A 57 -2.02 -20.96 -34.78
CA PRO A 57 -2.26 -19.53 -35.03
C PRO A 57 -2.09 -19.13 -36.50
N VAL A 58 -2.69 -17.99 -36.89
CA VAL A 58 -2.34 -17.30 -38.14
C VAL A 58 -1.70 -15.95 -37.80
N LYS A 59 -0.43 -15.79 -38.19
CA LYS A 59 0.41 -14.59 -38.06
C LYS A 59 0.58 -13.91 -39.43
N LYS A 60 0.95 -12.61 -39.37
CA LYS A 60 1.60 -11.70 -40.36
C LYS A 60 0.61 -10.87 -41.20
N ALA A 61 0.45 -9.53 -41.03
CA ALA A 61 1.37 -8.36 -41.16
C ALA A 61 1.89 -8.17 -42.61
N PRO A 62 2.39 -6.99 -43.10
CA PRO A 62 2.47 -5.59 -42.60
C PRO A 62 2.23 -4.47 -43.67
N VAL A 63 1.87 -3.22 -43.32
CA VAL A 63 2.15 -2.02 -44.18
C VAL A 63 2.30 -0.77 -43.28
N LYS A 64 3.51 -0.36 -42.86
CA LYS A 64 4.45 0.62 -43.46
C LYS A 64 3.88 2.02 -43.80
N LYS A 65 4.36 2.99 -42.98
CA LYS A 65 4.85 4.36 -43.27
C LYS A 65 3.94 5.34 -44.05
N ALA A 66 3.57 6.46 -43.42
CA ALA A 66 4.28 7.75 -43.51
C ALA A 66 3.42 8.90 -42.90
N ALA A 67 4.02 9.67 -41.98
CA ALA A 67 3.59 11.04 -41.62
C ALA A 67 4.08 12.02 -42.72
N PRO A 68 3.85 13.36 -42.68
CA PRO A 68 3.04 14.24 -41.81
C PRO A 68 1.96 14.96 -42.68
N VAL A 69 1.03 15.83 -42.28
CA VAL A 69 1.05 17.18 -41.67
C VAL A 69 -0.45 17.52 -41.57
N LYS A 70 -0.99 18.16 -40.54
CA LYS A 70 -1.11 19.63 -40.48
C LYS A 70 -1.62 20.00 -39.10
N LYS A 71 -1.00 21.03 -38.54
CA LYS A 71 -1.42 21.78 -37.37
C LYS A 71 -2.92 22.06 -37.41
N ALA A 72 -3.66 21.52 -36.46
CA ALA A 72 -4.77 22.25 -35.87
C ALA A 72 -4.37 22.46 -34.41
N ALA A 73 -4.17 23.73 -34.04
CA ALA A 73 -3.88 24.13 -32.68
C ALA A 73 -4.88 23.45 -31.72
N PRO A 74 -4.46 22.93 -30.55
CA PRO A 74 -5.40 22.66 -29.49
C PRO A 74 -5.95 24.01 -29.06
N VAL A 75 -7.08 24.38 -29.64
CA VAL A 75 -7.91 25.49 -29.23
C VAL A 75 -8.10 25.31 -27.74
N LYS A 76 -7.66 26.32 -27.01
CA LYS A 76 -7.74 26.51 -25.56
C LYS A 76 -9.09 26.02 -25.05
N LYS A 77 -9.21 24.74 -24.70
CA LYS A 77 -10.34 24.26 -23.90
C LYS A 77 -10.02 24.60 -22.47
N ALA A 78 -10.66 25.71 -22.07
CA ALA A 78 -11.01 26.13 -20.72
C ALA A 78 -10.26 25.40 -19.61
N ALA A 79 -9.43 26.17 -18.89
CA ALA A 79 -9.01 25.85 -17.54
C ALA A 79 -10.20 25.23 -16.78
N PRO A 80 -10.02 24.09 -16.08
CA PRO A 80 -11.07 23.60 -15.21
C PRO A 80 -11.37 24.71 -14.21
N VAL A 81 -12.51 25.32 -14.44
CA VAL A 81 -13.13 26.38 -13.67
C VAL A 81 -13.01 25.98 -12.21
N LYS A 82 -12.54 26.93 -11.40
CA LYS A 82 -12.55 26.91 -9.94
C LYS A 82 -13.82 26.22 -9.44
N LYS A 83 -13.77 24.90 -9.22
CA LYS A 83 -14.81 24.18 -8.50
C LYS A 83 -14.51 24.35 -7.03
N ALA A 84 -15.52 24.87 -6.34
CA ALA A 84 -15.59 25.07 -4.92
C ALA A 84 -14.91 23.93 -4.14
N ALA A 85 -14.28 24.31 -3.02
CA ALA A 85 -13.58 23.40 -2.13
C ALA A 85 -14.40 22.12 -1.91
N PRO A 86 -13.85 20.93 -2.23
CA PRO A 86 -14.55 19.69 -1.93
C PRO A 86 -14.81 19.66 -0.42
N ALA A 87 -16.09 19.50 -0.05
CA ALA A 87 -16.48 19.19 1.31
C ALA A 87 -15.53 18.12 1.86
N LYS A 88 -15.01 18.33 3.08
CA LYS A 88 -13.87 17.65 3.71
C LYS A 88 -14.04 16.11 3.77
N GLN A 89 -13.91 15.45 2.64
CA GLN A 89 -13.61 14.03 2.59
C GLN A 89 -12.11 13.93 2.82
N VAL A 90 -11.72 13.34 3.95
CA VAL A 90 -10.30 13.12 4.25
C VAL A 90 -9.75 12.18 3.17
N THR A 91 -9.02 12.73 2.21
CA THR A 91 -8.47 11.92 1.13
C THR A 91 -7.28 11.10 1.63
N VAL A 92 -6.90 10.07 0.87
CA VAL A 92 -5.66 9.31 1.10
C VAL A 92 -4.43 10.23 1.18
N LEU A 93 -4.44 11.36 0.47
CA LEU A 93 -3.36 12.35 0.54
C LEU A 93 -3.34 13.05 1.90
N ASP A 94 -4.52 13.41 2.42
CA ASP A 94 -4.65 14.13 3.68
C ASP A 94 -4.34 13.22 4.88
N THR A 95 -4.73 11.94 4.85
CA THR A 95 -4.34 10.97 5.88
C THR A 95 -2.82 10.79 5.94
N VAL A 96 -2.16 10.59 4.80
CA VAL A 96 -0.69 10.45 4.73
C VAL A 96 0.01 11.74 5.14
N PHE A 97 -0.47 12.90 4.66
CA PHE A 97 0.11 14.19 5.02
C PHE A 97 -0.02 14.48 6.52
N ASN A 98 -1.18 14.22 7.11
CA ASN A 98 -1.39 14.41 8.54
C ASN A 98 -0.54 13.47 9.39
N ALA A 99 -0.33 12.22 8.94
CA ALA A 99 0.57 11.28 9.59
C ALA A 99 2.03 11.78 9.60
N ILE A 100 2.50 12.37 8.49
CA ILE A 100 3.84 12.97 8.39
C ILE A 100 3.95 14.25 9.22
N LYS A 101 2.93 15.12 9.16
CA LYS A 101 2.87 16.40 9.89
C LYS A 101 2.96 16.23 11.41
N ARG A 102 2.42 15.12 11.95
CA ARG A 102 2.44 14.83 13.40
C ARG A 102 3.84 14.51 13.94
N THR A 103 4.83 14.27 13.08
CA THR A 103 6.18 13.89 13.51
C THR A 103 7.24 14.91 13.09
N LYS A 104 7.95 15.49 14.06
CA LYS A 104 9.04 16.45 13.79
C LYS A 104 10.24 15.84 13.07
N LYS A 105 10.54 14.56 13.31
CA LYS A 105 11.69 13.85 12.72
C LYS A 105 11.40 13.20 11.37
N GLY A 106 10.14 13.23 10.92
CA GLY A 106 9.68 12.51 9.73
C GLY A 106 9.22 11.08 10.03
N VAL A 107 8.65 10.43 9.01
CA VAL A 107 8.12 9.06 9.09
C VAL A 107 8.66 8.22 7.94
N THR A 108 8.94 6.96 8.23
CA THR A 108 9.28 5.96 7.20
C THR A 108 8.06 5.42 6.48
N VAL A 109 8.23 4.95 5.24
CA VAL A 109 7.13 4.31 4.47
C VAL A 109 6.51 3.13 5.23
N ALA A 110 7.33 2.30 5.90
CA ALA A 110 6.86 1.18 6.71
C ALA A 110 5.93 1.64 7.84
N ARG A 111 6.33 2.69 8.56
CA ARG A 111 5.54 3.21 9.67
C ARG A 111 4.30 3.99 9.22
N LEU A 112 4.31 4.53 8.01
CA LEU A 112 3.10 5.08 7.40
C LEU A 112 2.12 3.96 7.03
N LYS A 113 2.62 2.82 6.53
CA LYS A 113 1.78 1.65 6.21
C LYS A 113 1.04 1.14 7.44
N GLU A 114 1.74 0.95 8.56
CA GLU A 114 1.16 0.50 9.84
C GLU A 114 0.12 1.47 10.43
N LYS A 115 0.27 2.78 10.18
CA LYS A 115 -0.59 3.81 10.78
C LYS A 115 -1.82 4.16 9.97
N THR A 116 -1.78 3.86 8.67
CA THR A 116 -2.83 4.26 7.73
C THR A 116 -3.53 3.07 7.09
N ASP A 117 -2.99 1.86 7.29
CA ASP A 117 -3.46 0.61 6.68
C ASP A 117 -3.60 0.70 5.16
N LEU A 118 -2.84 1.61 4.54
CA LEU A 118 -2.85 1.85 3.10
C LEU A 118 -1.93 0.88 2.37
N ASN A 119 -2.32 0.55 1.13
CA ASN A 119 -1.48 -0.27 0.27
C ASN A 119 -0.19 0.47 -0.12
N ALA A 120 0.92 -0.25 -0.30
CA ALA A 120 2.22 0.32 -0.67
C ALA A 120 2.15 1.20 -1.93
N LYS A 121 1.32 0.81 -2.91
CA LYS A 121 1.10 1.61 -4.14
C LYS A 121 0.39 2.93 -3.86
N GLN A 122 -0.63 2.92 -2.98
CA GLN A 122 -1.34 4.13 -2.58
C GLN A 122 -0.42 5.07 -1.81
N LEU A 123 0.41 4.51 -0.93
CA LEU A 123 1.37 5.24 -0.12
C LEU A 123 2.45 5.90 -1.00
N SER A 124 3.02 5.14 -1.95
CA SER A 124 4.00 5.68 -2.92
C SER A 124 3.41 6.79 -3.78
N ASN A 125 2.20 6.58 -4.33
CA ASN A 125 1.52 7.60 -5.13
C ASN A 125 1.17 8.85 -4.31
N ALA A 126 0.76 8.68 -3.06
CA ALA A 126 0.45 9.78 -2.16
C ALA A 126 1.70 10.58 -1.81
N LEU A 127 2.79 9.90 -1.44
CA LEU A 127 4.09 10.51 -1.15
C LEU A 127 4.63 11.26 -2.36
N TYR A 128 4.55 10.67 -3.56
CA TYR A 128 4.93 11.33 -4.81
C TYR A 128 4.12 12.61 -5.05
N LYS A 129 2.79 12.55 -4.95
CA LYS A 129 1.92 13.72 -5.12
C LYS A 129 2.17 14.80 -4.06
N LEU A 130 2.42 14.41 -2.80
CA LEU A 130 2.71 15.34 -1.72
C LEU A 130 4.08 16.01 -1.89
N SER A 131 5.08 15.26 -2.39
CA SER A 131 6.41 15.77 -2.70
C SER A 131 6.38 16.74 -3.89
N ASN A 132 5.69 16.38 -4.99
CA ASN A 132 5.53 17.29 -6.14
C ASN A 132 4.75 18.56 -5.79
N LYS A 133 3.81 18.48 -4.84
CA LYS A 133 3.11 19.65 -4.30
C LYS A 133 3.95 20.48 -3.31
N GLY A 134 5.18 20.07 -3.03
CA GLY A 134 6.07 20.76 -2.08
C GLY A 134 5.63 20.68 -0.61
N LYS A 135 4.70 19.78 -0.26
CA LYS A 135 4.20 19.65 1.12
C LYS A 135 5.13 18.82 2.02
N ILE A 136 5.89 17.92 1.42
CA ILE A 136 6.85 17.05 2.11
C ILE A 136 8.15 16.99 1.31
N VAL A 137 9.25 16.64 1.98
CA VAL A 137 10.56 16.39 1.38
C VAL A 137 11.08 15.04 1.87
N ALA A 138 11.73 14.29 1.00
CA ALA A 138 12.47 13.10 1.39
C ALA A 138 13.82 13.52 2.00
N LYS A 139 14.02 13.24 3.29
CA LYS A 139 15.31 13.51 3.96
C LYS A 139 16.33 12.40 3.67
N SER A 140 15.85 11.18 3.49
CA SER A 140 16.63 10.01 3.06
C SER A 140 15.70 9.01 2.37
N ARG A 141 16.24 7.96 1.76
CA ARG A 141 15.46 6.95 1.02
C ARG A 141 14.38 6.36 1.92
N GLY A 142 13.12 6.69 1.63
CA GLY A 142 11.96 6.21 2.37
C GLY A 142 11.67 6.95 3.68
N LEU A 143 12.36 8.04 4.02
CA LEU A 143 12.07 8.91 5.17
C LEU A 143 11.56 10.27 4.69
N TYR A 144 10.32 10.60 5.03
CA TYR A 144 9.68 11.84 4.61
C TYR A 144 9.42 12.77 5.80
N VAL A 145 9.74 14.04 5.61
CA VAL A 145 9.49 15.13 6.55
C VAL A 145 8.55 16.15 5.92
N LYS A 146 7.75 16.83 6.74
CA LYS A 146 6.98 17.99 6.26
C LYS A 146 7.97 19.08 5.84
N LYS A 147 7.72 19.68 4.67
CA LYS A 147 8.46 20.88 4.23
C LYS A 147 8.04 22.11 5.04
#